data_AF-A0A1V6ANP8-F1
#
_entry.id   AF-A0A1V6ANP8-F1
#
_cell.length_a   1.000
_cell.length_b   1.000
_cell.length_c   1.000
_cell.angle_alpha   90.00
_cell.angle_beta   90.00
_cell.angle_gamma   90.00
#
_symmetry.space_group_name_H-M   'P 1'
#
loop_
_entity.id
_entity.type
_entity.pdbx_description
1 polymer ?
#
loop_
_entity_poly.entity_id
_entity_poly.type
_entity_poly.pdbx_seq_one_letter_code
_entity_poly.pdbx_strand_id
1 'polypeptide(L)'
;MTRIKFRVNKNKENQYIEIDNESKDYKYYQIQKILVFDKDWKKAKGEYPEKFESHKFKLKSDKMLPLWLRICLEKKDSEIKGYAKKRYYYLYLHCQDKAISVVTNAKPKMKSGYIKTNAEKSAWCDSIWRENDSTLLDKYNDILRFYLIYYPSKEERTLSKQFTDIYSLWGDNCFSNNKEQLKAKLSMYKVKGIMDKTGGIANSADDMKHRIENFDLLMLRKNELASISKENRIVLVDTEENQYLSLFRHLRNSIAHGTFLIYKHDFVDCFIFQDSLRKNVTARGIVDMSTLEKWRDIILSKA
;
A
#
# COMPACT_ATOMS: atom_id res chain seq x y z
N MET A 1 -4.61 0.65 -12.83
CA MET A 1 -3.86 -0.61 -12.64
C MET A 1 -4.81 -1.81 -12.68
N THR A 2 -4.60 -2.81 -13.56
CA THR A 2 -5.38 -4.05 -13.54
C THR A 2 -4.80 -4.99 -12.49
N ARG A 3 -5.61 -5.30 -11.47
CA ARG A 3 -5.17 -6.14 -10.35
C ARG A 3 -5.06 -7.59 -10.81
N ILE A 4 -3.93 -8.22 -10.52
CA ILE A 4 -3.81 -9.67 -10.61
C ILE A 4 -4.57 -10.25 -9.42
N LYS A 5 -5.66 -10.96 -9.69
CA LYS A 5 -6.44 -11.64 -8.65
C LYS A 5 -5.86 -13.04 -8.45
N PHE A 6 -6.11 -13.61 -7.29
CA PHE A 6 -5.81 -15.00 -6.97
C PHE A 6 -7.12 -15.69 -6.62
N ARG A 7 -7.29 -16.92 -7.09
CA ARG A 7 -8.46 -17.74 -6.79
C ARG A 7 -8.04 -19.11 -6.29
N VAL A 8 -8.90 -19.71 -5.47
CA VAL A 8 -8.79 -21.12 -5.10
C VAL A 8 -9.43 -21.93 -6.21
N ASN A 9 -8.70 -22.91 -6.75
CA ASN A 9 -9.21 -23.89 -7.68
C ASN A 9 -9.12 -25.28 -7.06
N LYS A 10 -10.17 -26.09 -7.19
CA LYS A 10 -10.21 -27.47 -6.67
C LYS A 10 -10.37 -28.42 -7.84
N ASN A 11 -9.42 -29.33 -8.00
CA ASN A 11 -9.57 -30.53 -8.81
C ASN A 11 -9.79 -31.73 -7.86
N LYS A 12 -10.31 -32.86 -8.37
CA LYS A 12 -10.73 -34.05 -7.61
C LYS A 12 -9.74 -34.52 -6.53
N GLU A 13 -8.43 -34.29 -6.74
CA GLU A 13 -7.38 -34.74 -5.82
C GLU A 13 -6.56 -33.60 -5.20
N ASN A 14 -6.71 -32.36 -5.68
CA ASN A 14 -5.75 -31.29 -5.38
C ASN A 14 -6.42 -29.92 -5.31
N GLN A 15 -6.02 -29.12 -4.33
CA GLN A 15 -6.39 -27.71 -4.24
C GLN A 15 -5.20 -26.85 -4.65
N TYR A 16 -5.45 -25.81 -5.43
CA TYR A 16 -4.44 -24.88 -5.92
C TYR A 16 -4.86 -23.44 -5.65
N ILE A 17 -3.89 -22.58 -5.38
CA ILE A 17 -4.05 -21.15 -5.56
C ILE A 17 -3.47 -20.81 -6.91
N GLU A 18 -4.25 -20.15 -7.75
CA GLU A 18 -3.81 -19.70 -9.07
C GLU A 18 -4.06 -18.23 -9.28
N ILE A 19 -3.22 -17.65 -10.13
CA ILE A 19 -3.45 -16.33 -10.69
C ILE A 19 -4.70 -16.40 -11.57
N ASP A 20 -5.65 -15.52 -11.32
CA ASP A 20 -6.90 -15.43 -12.09
C ASP A 20 -6.60 -15.04 -13.54
N ASN A 21 -6.90 -15.95 -14.45
CA ASN A 21 -6.67 -15.81 -15.88
C ASN A 21 -7.54 -14.71 -16.53
N GLU A 22 -8.58 -14.23 -15.84
CA GLU A 22 -9.38 -13.09 -16.28
C GLU A 22 -8.66 -11.74 -16.10
N SER A 23 -7.57 -11.69 -15.33
CA SER A 23 -6.79 -10.47 -15.19
C SER A 23 -6.03 -10.16 -16.48
N LYS A 24 -6.18 -8.94 -17.03
CA LYS A 24 -5.42 -8.50 -18.21
C LYS A 24 -3.90 -8.65 -18.03
N ASP A 25 -3.44 -8.61 -16.78
CA ASP A 25 -2.03 -8.68 -16.40
C ASP A 25 -1.53 -10.14 -16.27
N TYR A 26 -2.43 -11.13 -16.19
CA TYR A 26 -2.09 -12.56 -16.01
C TYR A 26 -1.03 -13.04 -17.01
N LYS A 27 -1.20 -12.70 -18.28
CA LYS A 27 -0.30 -13.17 -19.35
C LYS A 27 1.14 -12.66 -19.21
N TYR A 28 1.35 -11.53 -18.53
CA TYR A 28 2.64 -10.84 -18.47
C TYR A 28 3.51 -11.23 -17.27
N TYR A 29 2.95 -11.93 -16.28
CA TYR A 29 3.65 -12.24 -15.04
C TYR A 29 3.65 -13.73 -14.76
N GLN A 30 4.68 -14.19 -14.06
CA GLN A 30 4.76 -15.53 -13.51
C GLN A 30 5.16 -15.49 -12.03
N ILE A 31 4.76 -16.49 -11.26
CA ILE A 31 5.19 -16.67 -9.88
C ILE A 31 6.70 -16.99 -9.91
N GLN A 32 7.48 -16.16 -9.24
CA GLN A 32 8.91 -16.34 -9.07
C GLN A 32 9.23 -16.93 -7.70
N LYS A 33 8.52 -16.47 -6.66
CA LYS A 33 8.83 -16.82 -5.27
C LYS A 33 7.60 -16.69 -4.39
N ILE A 34 7.46 -17.59 -3.42
CA ILE A 34 6.43 -17.50 -2.39
C ILE A 34 7.11 -17.64 -1.03
N LEU A 35 6.87 -16.68 -0.14
CA LEU A 35 7.36 -16.71 1.23
C LEU A 35 6.21 -16.91 2.20
N VAL A 36 6.42 -17.77 3.20
CA VAL A 36 5.49 -18.00 4.31
C VAL A 36 5.88 -17.11 5.48
N PHE A 37 4.89 -16.46 6.08
CA PHE A 37 5.06 -15.60 7.24
C PHE A 37 4.38 -16.19 8.48
N ASP A 38 4.79 -15.69 9.64
CA ASP A 38 4.03 -15.86 10.87
C ASP A 38 2.66 -15.16 10.81
N LYS A 39 1.83 -15.46 11.81
CA LYS A 39 0.46 -14.94 11.94
C LYS A 39 0.40 -13.41 12.05
N ASP A 40 1.51 -12.83 12.48
CA ASP A 40 1.69 -11.40 12.75
C ASP A 40 2.44 -10.69 11.61
N TRP A 41 2.64 -11.35 10.46
CA TRP A 41 3.40 -10.80 9.33
C TRP A 41 4.66 -10.04 9.79
N LYS A 42 5.42 -10.56 10.75
CA LYS A 42 6.68 -9.96 11.18
C LYS A 42 7.82 -10.72 10.54
N LYS A 43 7.90 -12.03 10.77
CA LYS A 43 9.04 -12.84 10.35
C LYS A 43 8.68 -13.79 9.21
N ALA A 44 9.52 -13.82 8.17
CA ALA A 44 9.47 -14.88 7.18
C ALA A 44 9.87 -16.20 7.86
N LYS A 45 8.97 -17.17 7.85
CA LYS A 45 9.22 -18.52 8.38
C LYS A 45 10.01 -19.38 7.40
N GLY A 46 9.99 -19.03 6.12
CA GLY A 46 10.72 -19.72 5.07
C GLY A 46 10.05 -19.54 3.71
N GLU A 47 10.60 -20.21 2.70
CA GLU A 47 9.96 -20.31 1.40
C GLU A 47 8.79 -21.29 1.45
N TYR A 48 7.80 -21.08 0.59
CA TYR A 48 6.70 -22.02 0.45
C TYR A 48 7.25 -23.38 -0.03
N PRO A 49 6.99 -24.47 0.70
CA PRO A 49 7.72 -25.73 0.52
C PRO A 49 7.31 -26.47 -0.76
N GLU A 50 6.17 -26.14 -1.35
CA GLU A 50 5.67 -26.82 -2.54
C GLU A 50 6.16 -26.18 -3.82
N LYS A 51 6.38 -27.03 -4.83
CA LYS A 51 6.61 -26.57 -6.19
C LYS A 51 5.41 -25.75 -6.67
N PHE A 52 5.71 -24.68 -7.39
CA PHE A 52 4.73 -23.86 -8.08
C PHE A 52 5.05 -23.86 -9.58
N GLU A 53 4.01 -23.78 -10.38
CA GLU A 53 4.10 -23.53 -11.81
C GLU A 53 4.01 -22.01 -12.06
N SER A 54 4.18 -21.59 -13.32
CA SER A 54 4.21 -20.17 -13.69
C SER A 54 3.04 -19.34 -13.13
N HIS A 55 1.87 -19.92 -12.90
CA HIS A 55 0.70 -19.17 -12.42
C HIS A 55 -0.08 -19.84 -11.29
N LYS A 56 0.39 -20.95 -10.72
CA LYS A 56 -0.33 -21.65 -9.65
C LYS A 56 0.59 -22.40 -8.71
N PHE A 57 0.15 -22.58 -7.47
CA PHE A 57 0.84 -23.37 -6.47
C PHE A 57 -0.14 -24.25 -5.69
N LYS A 58 0.32 -25.45 -5.33
CA LYS A 58 -0.50 -26.47 -4.69
C LYS A 58 -0.66 -26.19 -3.18
N LEU A 59 -1.86 -26.43 -2.65
CA LEU A 59 -2.14 -26.50 -1.22
C LEU A 59 -2.19 -27.99 -0.82
N LYS A 60 -1.24 -28.44 0.03
CA LYS A 60 -1.11 -29.87 0.37
C LYS A 60 -2.18 -30.39 1.33
N SER A 61 -2.67 -29.56 2.25
CA SER A 61 -3.79 -29.95 3.13
C SER A 61 -4.40 -28.73 3.83
N ASP A 62 -5.65 -28.87 4.26
CA ASP A 62 -6.36 -27.87 5.07
C ASP A 62 -5.66 -27.62 6.42
N LYS A 63 -4.84 -28.57 6.91
CA LYS A 63 -4.04 -28.43 8.14
C LYS A 63 -2.92 -27.37 8.04
N MET A 64 -2.57 -26.93 6.83
CA MET A 64 -1.60 -25.86 6.66
C MET A 64 -2.19 -24.47 6.95
N LEU A 65 -3.51 -24.33 7.07
CA LEU A 65 -4.18 -23.05 7.25
C LEU A 65 -4.34 -22.70 8.74
N PRO A 66 -4.36 -21.40 9.10
CA PRO A 66 -4.18 -20.23 8.23
C PRO A 66 -2.75 -20.03 7.70
N LEU A 67 -2.62 -19.46 6.49
CA LEU A 67 -1.34 -19.08 5.90
C LEU A 67 -1.30 -17.60 5.53
N TRP A 68 -0.12 -17.03 5.74
CA TRP A 68 0.22 -15.67 5.36
C TRP A 68 1.36 -15.74 4.34
N LEU A 69 1.06 -15.40 3.09
CA LEU A 69 1.97 -15.60 1.96
C LEU A 69 2.35 -14.28 1.29
N ARG A 70 3.63 -14.05 1.03
CA ARG A 70 4.10 -13.01 0.09
C ARG A 70 4.46 -13.68 -1.23
N ILE A 71 3.75 -13.36 -2.30
CA ILE A 71 3.98 -13.85 -3.65
C ILE A 71 4.73 -12.79 -4.45
N CYS A 72 5.93 -13.13 -4.90
CA CYS A 72 6.68 -12.36 -5.88
C CYS A 72 6.31 -12.86 -7.28
N LEU A 73 5.77 -11.94 -8.08
CA LEU A 73 5.55 -12.14 -9.50
C LEU A 73 6.66 -11.42 -10.28
N GLU A 74 7.22 -12.11 -11.26
CA GLU A 74 8.20 -11.54 -12.19
C GLU A 74 7.59 -11.42 -13.59
N LYS A 75 7.90 -10.32 -14.25
CA LYS A 75 7.48 -10.06 -15.62
C LYS A 75 8.20 -11.05 -16.56
N LYS A 76 7.44 -11.76 -17.41
CA LYS A 76 7.98 -12.80 -18.29
C LYS A 76 8.93 -12.26 -19.36
N ASP A 77 8.63 -11.06 -19.86
CA ASP A 77 9.35 -10.45 -20.97
C ASP A 77 9.75 -9.02 -20.60
N SER A 78 11.04 -8.73 -20.58
CA SER A 78 11.59 -7.42 -20.25
C SER A 78 11.16 -6.31 -21.21
N GLU A 79 10.83 -6.62 -22.46
CA GLU A 79 10.55 -5.63 -23.50
C GLU A 79 9.15 -5.00 -23.38
N ILE A 80 8.20 -5.67 -22.72
CA ILE A 80 6.82 -5.20 -22.64
C ILE A 80 6.72 -3.91 -21.82
N LYS A 81 6.64 -2.77 -22.48
CA LYS A 81 6.59 -1.47 -21.79
C LYS A 81 5.32 -1.34 -20.93
N GLY A 82 5.44 -0.55 -19.86
CA GLY A 82 4.32 -0.29 -18.95
C GLY A 82 4.01 -1.43 -17.97
N TYR A 83 4.93 -2.34 -17.67
CA TYR A 83 4.73 -3.32 -16.59
C TYR A 83 5.97 -3.33 -15.70
N ALA A 84 5.76 -3.34 -14.39
CA ALA A 84 6.84 -3.42 -13.41
C ALA A 84 7.60 -4.74 -13.58
N LYS A 85 8.93 -4.73 -13.38
CA LYS A 85 9.76 -5.94 -13.48
C LYS A 85 9.30 -7.01 -12.49
N LYS A 86 8.99 -6.58 -11.26
CA LYS A 86 8.47 -7.44 -10.19
C LYS A 86 7.21 -6.83 -9.58
N ARG A 87 6.32 -7.68 -9.06
CA ARG A 87 5.16 -7.29 -8.26
C ARG A 87 5.04 -8.19 -7.04
N TYR A 88 4.64 -7.62 -5.91
CA TYR A 88 4.47 -8.35 -4.66
C TYR A 88 3.00 -8.36 -4.26
N TYR A 89 2.49 -9.54 -3.89
CA TYR A 89 1.13 -9.72 -3.39
C TYR A 89 1.14 -10.40 -2.03
N TYR A 90 0.31 -9.92 -1.12
CA TYR A 90 0.12 -10.50 0.21
C TYR A 90 -1.21 -11.21 0.26
N LEU A 91 -1.16 -12.54 0.44
CA LEU A 91 -2.33 -13.38 0.55
C LEU A 91 -2.49 -13.87 1.99
N TYR A 92 -3.71 -13.77 2.50
CA TYR A 92 -4.14 -14.51 3.67
C TYR A 92 -5.06 -15.64 3.22
N LEU A 93 -4.64 -16.88 3.50
CA LEU A 93 -5.43 -18.08 3.23
C LEU A 93 -6.01 -18.57 4.55
N HIS A 94 -7.31 -18.83 4.58
CA HIS A 94 -7.99 -19.39 5.76
C HIS A 94 -9.12 -20.33 5.36
N CYS A 95 -9.51 -21.21 6.29
CA CYS A 95 -10.73 -22.00 6.14
C CYS A 95 -11.93 -21.19 6.65
N GLN A 96 -12.99 -21.16 5.86
CA GLN A 96 -14.30 -20.69 6.27
C GLN A 96 -15.31 -21.73 5.77
N ASP A 97 -16.10 -22.31 6.68
CA ASP A 97 -17.14 -23.29 6.35
C ASP A 97 -16.64 -24.49 5.51
N LYS A 98 -15.45 -25.03 5.85
CA LYS A 98 -14.76 -26.10 5.10
C LYS A 98 -14.32 -25.72 3.67
N ALA A 99 -14.42 -24.45 3.29
CA ALA A 99 -13.86 -23.90 2.06
C ALA A 99 -12.63 -23.04 2.35
N ILE A 100 -11.57 -23.22 1.57
CA ILE A 100 -10.42 -22.33 1.61
C ILE A 100 -10.83 -21.01 0.94
N SER A 101 -10.59 -19.91 1.63
CA SER A 101 -10.78 -18.56 1.13
C SER A 101 -9.42 -17.88 0.96
N VAL A 102 -9.24 -17.19 -0.17
CA VAL A 102 -8.09 -16.32 -0.41
C VAL A 102 -8.51 -14.89 -0.20
N VAL A 103 -7.94 -14.26 0.82
CA VAL A 103 -8.03 -12.82 1.01
C VAL A 103 -6.76 -12.20 0.43
N THR A 104 -6.89 -11.66 -0.77
CA THR A 104 -5.91 -10.72 -1.31
C THR A 104 -6.14 -9.38 -0.62
N ASN A 105 -5.19 -8.90 0.18
CA ASN A 105 -5.37 -7.61 0.86
C ASN A 105 -5.71 -6.50 -0.16
N ALA A 106 -6.80 -5.79 0.14
CA ALA A 106 -7.64 -4.89 -0.66
C ALA A 106 -8.64 -5.53 -1.64
N LYS A 107 -9.81 -5.94 -1.16
CA LYS A 107 -11.05 -5.76 -1.94
C LYS A 107 -11.40 -4.26 -1.99
N PRO A 108 -11.31 -3.55 -3.11
CA PRO A 108 -12.34 -2.60 -3.48
C PRO A 108 -13.51 -3.39 -4.08
N LYS A 109 -14.72 -3.17 -3.57
CA LYS A 109 -15.95 -3.58 -4.27
C LYS A 109 -15.91 -2.94 -5.67
N MET A 110 -15.87 -3.74 -6.72
CA MET A 110 -15.97 -3.26 -8.09
C MET A 110 -17.40 -2.77 -8.35
N LYS A 111 -17.56 -1.45 -8.41
CA LYS A 111 -18.36 -0.74 -9.43
C LYS A 111 -17.77 0.66 -9.60
N SER A 112 -16.77 0.81 -10.46
CA SER A 112 -16.35 2.13 -10.93
C SER A 112 -15.99 2.03 -12.40
N GLY A 113 -16.93 2.46 -13.24
CA GLY A 113 -16.74 2.60 -14.68
C GLY A 113 -15.58 3.54 -15.01
N TYR A 114 -14.99 3.30 -16.16
CA TYR A 114 -13.87 4.02 -16.78
C TYR A 114 -14.05 5.54 -16.85
N ILE A 115 -12.97 6.29 -16.68
CA ILE A 115 -12.67 7.43 -17.58
C ILE A 115 -11.40 7.00 -18.29
N LYS A 116 -11.40 7.09 -19.63
CA LYS A 116 -10.18 7.05 -20.41
C LYS A 116 -9.31 8.19 -19.87
N THR A 117 -8.13 7.86 -19.36
CA THR A 117 -7.00 8.80 -19.46
C THR A 117 -7.04 9.28 -20.90
N ASN A 118 -7.39 10.55 -21.16
CA ASN A 118 -7.08 11.11 -22.46
C ASN A 118 -5.57 10.99 -22.55
N ALA A 119 -5.11 9.96 -23.28
CA ALA A 119 -3.73 9.49 -23.32
C ALA A 119 -2.76 10.59 -23.78
N GLU A 120 -3.30 11.70 -24.28
CA GLU A 120 -2.57 12.84 -24.80
C GLU A 120 -2.53 14.03 -23.82
N LYS A 121 -3.34 14.08 -22.74
CA LYS A 121 -3.41 15.27 -21.86
C LYS A 121 -3.49 15.02 -20.35
N SER A 122 -3.72 13.80 -19.86
CA SER A 122 -3.60 13.57 -18.42
C SER A 122 -2.13 13.37 -18.05
N ALA A 123 -1.45 14.45 -17.63
CA ALA A 123 -0.06 14.50 -17.17
C ALA A 123 0.26 13.59 -15.95
N TRP A 124 -0.69 12.82 -15.48
CA TRP A 124 -0.61 11.92 -14.33
C TRP A 124 -0.12 10.56 -14.77
N CYS A 125 1.20 10.43 -14.96
CA CYS A 125 1.77 9.25 -15.61
C CYS A 125 1.70 8.02 -14.69
N ASP A 126 0.77 7.13 -14.97
CA ASP A 126 0.66 5.76 -14.44
C ASP A 126 1.96 4.93 -14.58
N SER A 127 2.95 5.41 -15.33
CA SER A 127 4.24 4.76 -15.54
C SER A 127 5.18 4.89 -14.34
N ILE A 128 5.14 5.99 -13.58
CA ILE A 128 6.20 6.25 -12.59
C ILE A 128 6.11 5.30 -11.39
N TRP A 129 4.90 4.89 -11.00
CA TRP A 129 4.67 3.88 -9.96
C TRP A 129 5.27 2.50 -10.31
N ARG A 130 5.58 2.25 -11.59
CA ARG A 130 6.10 0.97 -12.11
C ARG A 130 7.62 0.88 -12.02
N GLU A 131 8.30 1.96 -11.60
CA GLU A 131 9.76 2.07 -11.54
C GLU A 131 10.35 1.83 -10.15
N ASN A 132 9.56 1.34 -9.19
CA ASN A 132 10.08 0.97 -7.88
C ASN A 132 11.28 0.02 -7.99
N ASP A 133 12.41 0.40 -7.38
CA ASP A 133 13.57 -0.46 -7.26
C ASP A 133 13.24 -1.64 -6.33
N SER A 134 13.47 -2.87 -6.79
CA SER A 134 13.19 -4.07 -6.01
C SER A 134 13.97 -4.12 -4.69
N THR A 135 15.18 -3.58 -4.67
CA THR A 135 16.05 -3.48 -3.49
C THR A 135 15.46 -2.53 -2.46
N LEU A 136 14.90 -1.39 -2.89
CA LEU A 136 14.22 -0.45 -2.00
C LEU A 136 12.91 -1.05 -1.46
N LEU A 137 12.16 -1.75 -2.31
CA LEU A 137 10.95 -2.46 -1.87
C LEU A 137 11.26 -3.53 -0.82
N ASP A 138 12.35 -4.29 -1.01
CA ASP A 138 12.77 -5.30 -0.04
C ASP A 138 13.31 -4.65 1.25
N LYS A 139 14.12 -3.58 1.13
CA LYS A 139 14.61 -2.79 2.28
C LYS A 139 13.47 -2.29 3.16
N TYR A 140 12.39 -1.80 2.56
CA TYR A 140 11.29 -1.16 3.26
C TYR A 140 10.03 -2.01 3.40
N ASN A 141 10.16 -3.31 3.12
CA ASN A 141 9.07 -4.28 3.15
C ASN A 141 8.28 -4.23 4.46
N ASP A 142 8.96 -4.11 5.61
CA ASP A 142 8.30 -4.14 6.92
C ASP A 142 7.53 -2.85 7.22
N ILE A 143 7.97 -1.70 6.71
CA ILE A 143 7.22 -0.43 6.82
C ILE A 143 5.97 -0.49 5.94
N LEU A 144 6.13 -0.95 4.69
CA LEU A 144 4.99 -1.10 3.77
C LEU A 144 3.94 -2.04 4.36
N ARG A 145 4.38 -3.12 5.01
CA ARG A 145 3.50 -4.06 5.70
C ARG A 145 2.83 -3.45 6.91
N PHE A 146 3.55 -2.67 7.71
CA PHE A 146 2.95 -1.93 8.81
C PHE A 146 1.81 -1.04 8.31
N TYR A 147 2.06 -0.16 7.33
CA TYR A 147 1.03 0.74 6.81
C TYR A 147 -0.03 0.05 5.94
N LEU A 148 0.15 -1.21 5.53
CA LEU A 148 -0.87 -1.96 4.79
C LEU A 148 -1.77 -2.81 5.71
N ILE A 149 -1.14 -3.55 6.63
CA ILE A 149 -1.74 -4.63 7.42
C ILE A 149 -1.95 -4.18 8.87
N TYR A 150 -1.00 -3.46 9.46
CA TYR A 150 -1.07 -2.97 10.86
C TYR A 150 -1.33 -1.47 10.91
N TYR A 151 -1.99 -0.94 9.89
CA TYR A 151 -2.10 0.50 9.76
C TYR A 151 -2.86 1.07 10.96
N PRO A 152 -2.45 2.24 11.46
CA PRO A 152 -3.12 2.87 12.58
C PRO A 152 -4.56 3.27 12.23
N SER A 153 -5.53 2.89 13.06
CA SER A 153 -6.94 3.29 12.90
C SER A 153 -7.72 3.30 14.21
N LYS A 154 -8.98 3.73 14.15
CA LYS A 154 -9.98 3.54 15.21
C LYS A 154 -10.59 2.13 15.19
N GLU A 155 -11.16 1.69 16.32
CA GLU A 155 -11.64 0.33 16.61
C GLU A 155 -12.72 -0.22 15.66
N GLU A 156 -13.44 0.62 14.91
CA GLU A 156 -14.67 0.23 14.21
C GLU A 156 -14.50 -0.45 12.83
N ARG A 157 -13.38 -1.13 12.58
CA ARG A 157 -13.13 -1.71 11.25
C ARG A 157 -13.43 -3.21 11.20
N THR A 158 -14.12 -3.61 10.12
CA THR A 158 -14.56 -4.98 9.83
C THR A 158 -13.52 -6.04 10.26
N LEU A 159 -13.96 -7.03 11.06
CA LEU A 159 -13.18 -8.15 11.67
C LEU A 159 -12.15 -8.85 10.76
N SER A 160 -12.28 -8.71 9.44
CA SER A 160 -11.35 -9.26 8.45
C SER A 160 -10.05 -8.47 8.27
N LYS A 161 -9.88 -7.34 8.96
CA LYS A 161 -8.71 -6.47 8.82
C LYS A 161 -7.95 -6.47 10.14
N GLN A 162 -6.68 -6.89 10.10
CA GLN A 162 -5.73 -6.50 11.13
C GLN A 162 -5.57 -4.97 11.03
N PHE A 163 -5.44 -4.30 12.18
CA PHE A 163 -5.15 -2.87 12.30
C PHE A 163 -4.53 -2.61 13.67
N THR A 164 -3.90 -1.44 13.83
CA THR A 164 -3.41 -0.98 15.13
C THR A 164 -4.44 -0.01 15.69
N ASP A 165 -5.15 -0.40 16.76
CA ASP A 165 -6.11 0.48 17.42
C ASP A 165 -5.38 1.58 18.20
N ILE A 166 -5.42 2.79 17.66
CA ILE A 166 -4.70 3.93 18.25
C ILE A 166 -5.29 4.32 19.60
N TYR A 167 -6.61 4.26 19.76
CA TYR A 167 -7.26 4.70 20.99
C TYR A 167 -7.03 3.70 22.12
N SER A 168 -7.08 2.41 21.83
CA SER A 168 -6.70 1.37 22.81
C SER A 168 -5.23 1.48 23.26
N LEU A 169 -4.31 1.83 22.35
CA LEU A 169 -2.88 1.93 22.67
C LEU A 169 -2.48 3.23 23.37
N TRP A 170 -3.06 4.35 22.96
CA TRP A 170 -2.64 5.68 23.38
C TRP A 170 -3.65 6.40 24.28
N GLY A 171 -4.84 5.84 24.46
CA GLY A 171 -5.97 6.45 25.14
C GLY A 171 -6.72 7.48 24.28
N ASP A 172 -7.88 7.91 24.76
CA ASP A 172 -8.79 8.83 24.04
C ASP A 172 -8.15 10.19 23.72
N ASN A 173 -7.21 10.64 24.57
CA ASN A 173 -6.52 11.91 24.44
C ASN A 173 -5.24 11.87 23.58
N CYS A 174 -5.03 10.78 22.82
CA CYS A 174 -3.83 10.54 22.02
C CYS A 174 -3.55 11.62 20.97
N PHE A 175 -4.58 12.33 20.49
CA PHE A 175 -4.45 13.43 19.54
C PHE A 175 -4.50 14.84 20.18
N SER A 176 -4.26 14.94 21.48
CA SER A 176 -4.05 16.24 22.14
C SER A 176 -2.66 16.80 21.88
N ASN A 177 -2.45 18.09 22.17
CA ASN A 177 -1.16 18.78 21.97
C ASN A 177 -0.13 18.51 23.08
N ASN A 178 -0.44 17.63 24.04
CA ASN A 178 0.49 17.26 25.11
C ASN A 178 1.70 16.50 24.51
N LYS A 179 2.93 16.87 24.91
CA LYS A 179 4.19 16.29 24.40
C LYS A 179 4.29 14.77 24.55
N GLU A 180 3.62 14.21 25.56
CA GLU A 180 3.59 12.76 25.78
C GLU A 180 2.58 12.02 24.92
N GLN A 181 1.75 12.74 24.15
CA GLN A 181 0.69 12.17 23.33
C GLN A 181 1.13 11.96 21.89
N LEU A 182 0.46 11.02 21.23
CA LEU A 182 0.83 10.52 19.90
C LEU A 182 1.02 11.67 18.90
N LYS A 183 0.06 12.58 18.83
CA LYS A 183 0.10 13.72 17.90
C LYS A 183 1.36 14.56 18.05
N ALA A 184 1.75 14.91 19.27
CA ALA A 184 2.92 15.74 19.51
C ALA A 184 4.20 15.02 19.07
N LYS A 185 4.31 13.71 19.36
CA LYS A 185 5.47 12.89 18.95
C LYS A 185 5.55 12.75 17.42
N LEU A 186 4.43 12.52 16.74
CA LEU A 186 4.37 12.46 15.27
C LEU A 186 4.72 13.81 14.63
N SER A 187 4.29 14.92 15.24
CA SER A 187 4.51 16.29 14.73
C SER A 187 5.98 16.73 14.73
N MET A 188 6.86 16.05 15.48
CA MET A 188 8.30 16.34 15.51
C MET A 188 8.96 16.17 14.13
N TYR A 189 8.35 15.40 13.22
CA TYR A 189 8.87 15.08 11.89
C TYR A 189 8.40 16.02 10.77
N LYS A 190 7.81 17.18 11.13
CA LYS A 190 7.48 18.33 10.27
C LYS A 190 7.04 17.93 8.85
N VAL A 191 5.79 17.53 8.71
CA VAL A 191 5.18 17.22 7.41
C VAL A 191 4.29 18.37 6.98
N LYS A 192 4.68 19.09 5.92
CA LYS A 192 3.88 20.18 5.38
C LYS A 192 2.52 19.66 4.93
N GLY A 193 1.47 20.38 5.30
CA GLY A 193 0.07 20.07 4.97
C GLY A 193 -0.63 19.15 5.96
N ILE A 194 0.10 18.61 6.94
CA ILE A 194 -0.45 17.97 8.13
C ILE A 194 -0.17 18.90 9.30
N MET A 195 -1.21 19.29 10.04
CA MET A 195 -1.11 20.07 11.28
C MET A 195 -0.53 21.49 11.15
N ASP A 196 -0.17 21.94 9.96
CA ASP A 196 0.28 23.31 9.72
C ASP A 196 -0.87 24.21 9.26
N LYS A 197 -0.69 25.52 9.41
CA LYS A 197 -1.61 26.51 8.84
C LYS A 197 -1.52 26.58 7.31
N THR A 198 -0.64 25.77 6.68
CA THR A 198 -0.35 25.88 5.24
C THR A 198 -1.41 25.21 4.38
N GLY A 199 -2.30 24.41 4.98
CA GLY A 199 -3.52 23.95 4.33
C GLY A 199 -3.26 22.80 3.34
N GLY A 200 -2.84 21.64 3.84
CA GLY A 200 -2.85 20.42 3.02
C GLY A 200 -4.22 19.75 2.92
N ILE A 201 -5.21 20.19 3.72
CA ILE A 201 -6.52 19.55 3.79
C ILE A 201 -7.48 20.14 2.76
N ALA A 202 -7.84 19.35 1.75
CA ALA A 202 -8.77 19.74 0.71
C ALA A 202 -10.23 19.42 1.07
N ASN A 203 -11.14 20.34 0.76
CA ASN A 203 -12.58 20.17 1.00
C ASN A 203 -13.39 19.84 -0.27
N SER A 204 -12.79 20.00 -1.45
CA SER A 204 -13.42 19.70 -2.74
C SER A 204 -12.39 19.19 -3.75
N ALA A 205 -12.87 18.70 -4.91
CA ALA A 205 -11.98 18.25 -5.98
C ALA A 205 -11.16 19.41 -6.59
N ASP A 206 -11.76 20.60 -6.73
CA ASP A 206 -11.07 21.78 -7.25
C ASP A 206 -10.05 22.31 -6.24
N ASP A 207 -10.39 22.30 -4.95
CA ASP A 207 -9.48 22.64 -3.85
C ASP A 207 -8.30 21.67 -3.78
N MET A 208 -8.57 20.36 -3.96
CA MET A 208 -7.53 19.33 -4.05
C MET A 208 -6.55 19.63 -5.19
N LYS A 209 -7.07 19.96 -6.38
CA LYS A 209 -6.22 20.33 -7.52
C LYS A 209 -5.33 21.50 -7.12
N HIS A 210 -5.92 22.61 -6.68
CA HIS A 210 -5.21 23.83 -6.31
C HIS A 210 -4.12 23.58 -5.25
N ARG A 211 -4.42 22.81 -4.19
CA ARG A 211 -3.44 22.46 -3.15
C ARG A 211 -2.30 21.59 -3.67
N ILE A 212 -2.59 20.63 -4.56
CA ILE A 212 -1.55 19.84 -5.23
C ILE A 212 -0.59 20.76 -6.00
N GLU A 213 -1.09 21.82 -6.65
CA GLU A 213 -0.25 22.80 -7.34
C GLU A 213 0.59 23.60 -6.34
N ASN A 214 -0.03 24.15 -5.29
CA ASN A 214 0.65 24.96 -4.27
C ASN A 214 1.69 24.20 -3.42
N PHE A 215 1.61 22.87 -3.38
CA PHE A 215 2.55 22.00 -2.68
C PHE A 215 3.61 21.41 -3.61
N ASP A 216 3.63 21.81 -4.88
CA ASP A 216 4.49 21.29 -5.95
C ASP A 216 4.35 19.77 -6.15
N LEU A 217 3.13 19.24 -5.99
CA LEU A 217 2.81 17.82 -6.15
C LEU A 217 2.17 17.51 -7.53
N LEU A 218 2.16 18.48 -8.44
CA LEU A 218 1.67 18.33 -9.83
C LEU A 218 2.62 17.50 -10.69
N MET A 219 3.93 17.73 -10.59
CA MET A 219 4.93 17.27 -11.55
C MET A 219 5.91 16.29 -10.88
N LEU A 220 5.40 15.15 -10.44
CA LEU A 220 6.22 14.03 -9.99
C LEU A 220 6.75 13.26 -11.22
N ARG A 221 7.48 13.93 -12.12
CA ARG A 221 8.17 13.29 -13.25
C ARG A 221 9.60 13.00 -12.86
N LYS A 222 10.15 11.87 -13.31
CA LYS A 222 11.50 11.37 -12.97
C LYS A 222 12.61 12.43 -13.06
N ASN A 223 12.50 13.36 -14.01
CA ASN A 223 13.51 14.38 -14.30
C ASN A 223 13.25 15.71 -13.55
N GLU A 224 12.12 15.83 -12.85
CA GLU A 224 11.65 17.01 -12.11
C GLU A 224 11.56 16.72 -10.59
N LEU A 225 11.66 15.46 -10.17
CA LEU A 225 11.72 15.05 -8.76
C LEU A 225 12.94 15.61 -8.02
N ALA A 226 13.98 16.03 -8.74
CA ALA A 226 15.23 16.53 -8.17
C ALA A 226 15.11 17.89 -7.45
N SER A 227 14.05 18.66 -7.71
CA SER A 227 13.77 19.91 -6.99
C SER A 227 12.79 19.74 -5.81
N ILE A 228 12.24 18.54 -5.60
CA ILE A 228 11.13 18.28 -4.65
C ILE A 228 11.65 17.71 -3.30
N SER A 229 12.96 17.47 -3.17
CA SER A 229 13.54 16.48 -2.24
C SER A 229 14.01 16.96 -0.87
N LYS A 230 13.56 18.11 -0.35
CA LYS A 230 14.01 18.58 0.98
C LYS A 230 12.96 18.56 2.08
N GLU A 231 11.69 18.39 1.74
CA GLU A 231 10.60 18.54 2.71
C GLU A 231 9.49 17.52 2.49
N ASN A 232 9.02 16.93 3.57
CA ASN A 232 7.81 16.11 3.59
C ASN A 232 6.59 16.98 3.26
N ARG A 233 5.79 16.59 2.27
CA ARG A 233 4.63 17.36 1.79
C ARG A 233 3.46 16.46 1.49
N ILE A 234 2.29 16.81 2.01
CA ILE A 234 1.08 16.01 1.85
C ILE A 234 -0.11 16.93 1.62
N VAL A 235 -0.94 16.55 0.65
CA VAL A 235 -2.28 17.07 0.45
C VAL A 235 -3.26 15.90 0.55
N LEU A 236 -4.34 16.05 1.33
CA LEU A 236 -5.33 14.99 1.52
C LEU A 236 -6.74 15.56 1.79
N VAL A 237 -7.76 14.72 1.60
CA VAL A 237 -9.12 14.95 2.12
C VAL A 237 -9.21 14.32 3.50
N ASP A 238 -9.71 15.05 4.49
CA ASP A 238 -9.94 14.47 5.82
C ASP A 238 -11.16 13.53 5.77
N THR A 239 -10.93 12.24 6.01
CA THR A 239 -11.96 11.18 5.94
C THR A 239 -12.21 10.48 7.28
N GLU A 240 -11.49 10.90 8.34
CA GLU A 240 -11.52 10.31 9.67
C GLU A 240 -11.68 11.37 10.76
N GLU A 241 -11.99 12.62 10.39
CA GLU A 241 -12.09 13.79 11.30
C GLU A 241 -10.81 13.99 12.14
N ASN A 242 -9.70 13.51 11.59
CA ASN A 242 -8.38 13.53 12.19
C ASN A 242 -7.35 13.35 11.07
N GLN A 243 -6.54 14.38 10.86
CA GLN A 243 -5.60 14.44 9.75
C GLN A 243 -4.57 13.28 9.76
N TYR A 244 -4.13 12.81 10.92
CA TYR A 244 -3.23 11.67 11.02
C TYR A 244 -3.91 10.35 10.68
N LEU A 245 -5.11 10.09 11.22
CA LEU A 245 -5.87 8.88 10.89
C LEU A 245 -6.24 8.85 9.39
N SER A 246 -6.63 9.99 8.84
CA SER A 246 -6.88 10.17 7.40
C SER A 246 -5.63 9.89 6.58
N LEU A 247 -4.48 10.44 6.98
CA LEU A 247 -3.21 10.15 6.34
C LEU A 247 -2.87 8.64 6.37
N PHE A 248 -2.97 8.00 7.53
CA PHE A 248 -2.68 6.56 7.65
C PHE A 248 -3.59 5.71 6.77
N ARG A 249 -4.88 6.08 6.66
CA ARG A 249 -5.81 5.46 5.72
C ARG A 249 -5.37 5.65 4.26
N HIS A 250 -4.93 6.84 3.88
CA HIS A 250 -4.46 7.12 2.52
C HIS A 250 -3.15 6.41 2.17
N LEU A 251 -2.19 6.36 3.10
CA LEU A 251 -0.96 5.55 2.96
C LEU A 251 -1.30 4.07 2.77
N ARG A 252 -2.22 3.55 3.59
CA ARG A 252 -2.68 2.16 3.47
C ARG A 252 -3.32 1.89 2.10
N ASN A 253 -4.19 2.78 1.64
CA ASN A 253 -4.85 2.64 0.35
C ASN A 253 -3.86 2.73 -0.81
N SER A 254 -2.90 3.65 -0.78
CA SER A 254 -1.91 3.79 -1.84
C SER A 254 -1.03 2.54 -1.97
N ILE A 255 -0.60 1.96 -0.83
CA ILE A 255 0.13 0.69 -0.82
C ILE A 255 -0.75 -0.44 -1.36
N ALA A 256 -2.00 -0.54 -0.88
CA ALA A 256 -2.90 -1.61 -1.28
C ALA A 256 -3.33 -1.54 -2.75
N HIS A 257 -3.30 -0.35 -3.34
CA HIS A 257 -3.62 -0.10 -4.74
C HIS A 257 -2.39 -0.03 -5.65
N GLY A 258 -1.18 -0.10 -5.09
CA GLY A 258 0.07 -0.01 -5.84
C GLY A 258 0.30 1.37 -6.46
N THR A 259 -0.30 2.41 -5.89
CA THR A 259 -0.20 3.81 -6.34
C THR A 259 0.82 4.57 -5.50
N PHE A 260 2.02 3.99 -5.40
CA PHE A 260 3.16 4.55 -4.69
C PHE A 260 4.48 4.24 -5.40
N LEU A 261 5.51 5.01 -5.06
CA LEU A 261 6.88 4.88 -5.53
C LEU A 261 7.83 5.15 -4.37
N ILE A 262 8.77 4.25 -4.16
CA ILE A 262 9.96 4.49 -3.36
C ILE A 262 11.06 4.92 -4.32
N TYR A 263 11.43 6.19 -4.21
CA TYR A 263 12.44 6.80 -5.05
C TYR A 263 13.63 7.19 -4.20
N LYS A 264 14.83 6.79 -4.63
CA LYS A 264 16.07 7.26 -4.03
C LYS A 264 16.53 8.52 -4.75
N HIS A 265 16.62 9.61 -4.01
CA HIS A 265 17.18 10.87 -4.49
C HIS A 265 18.36 11.27 -3.61
N ASP A 266 19.54 11.42 -4.21
CA ASP A 266 20.81 11.58 -3.49
C ASP A 266 21.00 10.50 -2.40
N PHE A 267 20.86 10.89 -1.14
CA PHE A 267 21.02 10.05 0.04
C PHE A 267 19.70 9.78 0.80
N VAL A 268 18.57 10.24 0.27
CA VAL A 268 17.26 10.11 0.91
C VAL A 268 16.38 9.19 0.07
N ASP A 269 15.79 8.20 0.73
CA ASP A 269 14.75 7.37 0.12
C ASP A 269 13.38 7.97 0.48
N CYS A 270 12.60 8.33 -0.53
CA CYS A 270 11.31 8.98 -0.37
C CYS A 270 10.16 8.05 -0.78
N PHE A 271 9.10 8.03 0.00
CA PHE A 271 7.80 7.46 -0.31
C PHE A 271 6.91 8.50 -0.97
N ILE A 272 6.68 8.32 -2.27
CA ILE A 272 5.76 9.14 -3.05
C ILE A 272 4.48 8.33 -3.23
N PHE A 273 3.32 8.94 -2.98
CA PHE A 273 2.05 8.20 -3.04
C PHE A 273 0.90 9.01 -3.58
N GLN A 274 -0.12 8.30 -4.04
CA GLN A 274 -1.42 8.84 -4.42
C GLN A 274 -2.52 7.90 -3.94
N ASP A 275 -3.58 8.46 -3.35
CA ASP A 275 -4.85 7.77 -3.16
C ASP A 275 -5.94 8.41 -4.04
N SER A 276 -6.93 7.64 -4.45
CA SER A 276 -7.99 8.12 -5.33
C SER A 276 -9.31 7.40 -5.06
N LEU A 277 -10.40 8.16 -5.02
CA LEU A 277 -11.77 7.65 -4.86
C LEU A 277 -12.62 8.08 -6.07
N ARG A 278 -13.25 7.11 -6.74
CA ARG A 278 -14.16 7.36 -7.87
C ARG A 278 -13.58 8.31 -8.93
N LYS A 279 -12.28 8.17 -9.22
CA LYS A 279 -11.46 8.96 -10.19
C LYS A 279 -10.95 10.31 -9.68
N ASN A 280 -11.32 10.74 -8.48
CA ASN A 280 -10.78 11.95 -7.87
C ASN A 280 -9.58 11.58 -7.00
N VAL A 281 -8.48 12.33 -7.12
CA VAL A 281 -7.36 12.22 -6.18
C VAL A 281 -7.86 12.64 -4.80
N THR A 282 -7.65 11.79 -3.80
CA THR A 282 -8.08 12.05 -2.41
C THR A 282 -6.90 12.26 -1.49
N ALA A 283 -5.71 11.83 -1.89
CA ALA A 283 -4.47 12.24 -1.27
C ALA A 283 -3.30 12.13 -2.25
N ARG A 284 -2.29 12.97 -2.04
CA ARG A 284 -0.98 12.84 -2.67
C ARG A 284 0.09 13.40 -1.75
N GLY A 285 1.26 12.77 -1.74
CA GLY A 285 2.38 13.32 -0.99
C GLY A 285 3.70 12.68 -1.33
N ILE A 286 4.74 13.32 -0.81
CA ILE A 286 6.11 12.83 -0.72
C ILE A 286 6.52 12.87 0.75
N VAL A 287 7.01 11.75 1.26
CA VAL A 287 7.42 11.59 2.65
C VAL A 287 8.70 10.78 2.69
N ASP A 288 9.69 11.22 3.46
CA ASP A 288 10.91 10.45 3.69
C ASP A 288 10.58 9.11 4.34
N MET A 289 11.23 8.04 3.86
CA MET A 289 11.05 6.71 4.44
C MET A 289 11.42 6.69 5.93
N SER A 290 12.43 7.46 6.33
CA SER A 290 12.84 7.61 7.74
C SER A 290 11.74 8.22 8.61
N THR A 291 10.93 9.13 8.07
CA THR A 291 9.78 9.71 8.78
C THR A 291 8.71 8.64 9.02
N LEU A 292 8.42 7.82 8.00
CA LEU A 292 7.48 6.70 8.13
C LEU A 292 7.97 5.63 9.10
N GLU A 293 9.27 5.33 9.13
CA GLU A 293 9.89 4.43 10.12
C GLU A 293 9.70 4.96 11.54
N LYS A 294 10.03 6.23 11.76
CA LYS A 294 9.92 6.83 13.09
C LYS A 294 8.48 6.95 13.56
N TRP A 295 7.54 7.24 12.67
CA TRP A 295 6.13 7.22 13.00
C TRP A 295 5.66 5.82 13.41
N ARG A 296 6.03 4.77 12.68
CA ARG A 296 5.76 3.38 13.09
C ARG A 296 6.30 3.11 14.50
N ASP A 297 7.56 3.43 14.75
CA ASP A 297 8.22 3.16 16.03
C ASP A 297 7.54 3.92 17.17
N ILE A 298 7.14 5.19 16.93
CA ILE A 298 6.34 5.97 17.87
C ILE A 298 5.02 5.27 18.13
N ILE A 299 4.23 4.96 17.10
CA ILE A 299 2.90 4.35 17.26
C ILE A 299 2.97 3.06 18.09
N LEU A 300 3.98 2.23 17.84
CA LEU A 300 4.18 0.95 18.50
C LEU A 300 4.89 1.04 19.86
N SER A 301 5.37 2.22 20.29
CA SER A 301 6.09 2.36 21.57
C SER A 301 5.23 2.10 22.81
N LYS A 302 3.90 2.02 22.67
CA LYS A 302 2.95 1.65 23.72
C LYS A 302 2.24 0.31 23.47
N ALA A 303 2.66 -0.44 22.45
CA ALA A 303 2.08 -1.73 22.07
C ALA A 303 2.69 -2.92 22.81
#